data_AF-A0A959GBN0-F1
#
_entry.id   AF-A0A959GBN0-F1
#
_cell.length_a   1.000
_cell.length_b   1.000
_cell.length_c   1.000
_cell.angle_alpha   90.00
_cell.angle_beta   90.00
_cell.angle_gamma   90.00
#
_symmetry.space_group_name_H-M   'P 1'
#
loop_
_entity.id
_entity.type
_entity.pdbx_description
1 polymer ?
#
loop_
_entity_poly.entity_id
_entity_poly.type
_entity_poly.pdbx_seq_one_letter_code
_entity_poly.pdbx_strand_id
1 'polypeptide(L)'
;MSRLAESTVQTIAIQYLEKQYKRKARRGRIFAEPEVRTKKEHGSKRADGLLAFRHWLWGVYVISLEAKSHKTLPAINPKLDKQLFAFNVIRAGLLISILSGTFFFLYKWDDGFWQFIVPGLVFLLGGGAYAWLTRNHFGHRTLRVIEQIQQYPADERWLAFSKDAYYSLDIEKQRQLESICRHHGVGLLVVSSDGKVARLAKARFHWDWWHDYLRFYSKEKEIRAAI
;
A
#
# COMPACT_ATOMS: atom_id res chain seq x y z
N MET A 1 -27.39 2.73 -15.38
CA MET A 1 -27.01 1.85 -14.25
C MET A 1 -26.88 2.71 -13.00
N SER A 2 -27.45 2.30 -11.87
CA SER A 2 -27.36 3.05 -10.61
C SER A 2 -25.91 3.04 -10.09
N ARG A 3 -25.39 4.21 -9.73
CA ARG A 3 -24.06 4.35 -9.13
C ARG A 3 -24.12 3.83 -7.69
N LEU A 4 -23.15 3.00 -7.31
CA LEU A 4 -23.08 2.48 -5.95
C LEU A 4 -22.66 3.59 -4.96
N ALA A 5 -23.37 3.65 -3.84
CA ALA A 5 -22.95 4.49 -2.71
C ALA A 5 -21.71 3.88 -2.04
N GLU A 6 -20.86 4.74 -1.49
CA GLU A 6 -19.62 4.33 -0.81
C GLU A 6 -19.89 3.40 0.39
N SER A 7 -20.92 3.71 1.18
CA SER A 7 -21.37 2.89 2.31
C SER A 7 -21.80 1.48 1.89
N THR A 8 -22.37 1.34 0.69
CA THR A 8 -22.73 0.03 0.12
C THR A 8 -21.47 -0.76 -0.26
N VAL A 9 -20.51 -0.13 -0.93
CA VAL A 9 -19.20 -0.74 -1.26
C VAL A 9 -18.49 -1.20 0.00
N GLN A 10 -18.43 -0.34 1.01
CA GLN A 10 -17.83 -0.60 2.32
C GLN A 10 -18.48 -1.81 2.99
N THR A 11 -19.81 -1.84 3.11
CA THR A 11 -20.53 -2.93 3.77
C THR A 11 -20.29 -4.27 3.07
N ILE A 12 -20.42 -4.30 1.74
CA ILE A 12 -20.21 -5.52 0.95
C ILE A 12 -18.75 -6.01 1.05
N ALA A 13 -17.78 -5.09 1.00
CA ALA A 13 -16.37 -5.42 1.14
C ALA A 13 -16.03 -5.98 2.53
N ILE A 14 -16.57 -5.39 3.60
CA ILE A 14 -16.40 -5.90 4.97
C ILE A 14 -16.98 -7.31 5.08
N GLN A 15 -18.21 -7.54 4.62
CA GLN A 15 -18.85 -8.86 4.64
C GLN A 15 -18.06 -9.91 3.84
N TYR A 16 -17.55 -9.52 2.66
CA TYR A 16 -16.71 -10.39 1.85
C TYR A 16 -15.43 -10.79 2.59
N LEU A 17 -14.73 -9.81 3.19
CA LEU A 17 -13.51 -10.07 3.96
C LEU A 17 -13.83 -10.91 5.19
N GLU A 18 -14.87 -10.60 5.96
CA GLU A 18 -15.25 -11.39 7.15
C GLU A 18 -15.44 -12.87 6.79
N LYS A 19 -16.18 -13.15 5.71
CA LYS A 19 -16.37 -14.53 5.20
C LYS A 19 -15.04 -15.19 4.79
N GLN A 20 -14.15 -14.45 4.12
CA GLN A 20 -12.83 -14.96 3.71
C GLN A 20 -11.92 -15.29 4.91
N TYR A 21 -11.92 -14.45 5.94
CA TYR A 21 -11.01 -14.60 7.10
C TYR A 21 -11.61 -15.46 8.22
N LYS A 22 -12.90 -15.81 8.18
CA LYS A 22 -13.58 -16.63 9.20
C LYS A 22 -12.86 -17.94 9.51
N ARG A 23 -12.26 -18.58 8.51
CA ARG A 23 -11.50 -19.84 8.69
C ARG A 23 -10.15 -19.65 9.39
N LYS A 24 -9.57 -18.45 9.33
CA LYS A 24 -8.31 -18.12 9.99
C LYS A 24 -8.52 -17.67 11.45
N ALA A 25 -9.73 -17.23 11.77
CA ALA A 25 -10.11 -16.78 13.09
C ALA A 25 -10.33 -17.95 14.06
N ARG A 26 -9.75 -17.83 15.26
CA ARG A 26 -9.94 -18.79 16.35
C ARG A 26 -11.43 -18.79 16.73
N ARG A 27 -12.04 -19.97 16.72
CA ARG A 27 -13.49 -20.16 16.96
C ARG A 27 -14.39 -19.37 15.99
N GLY A 28 -13.85 -18.89 14.87
CA GLY A 28 -14.59 -18.12 13.87
C GLY A 28 -15.09 -16.75 14.35
N ARG A 29 -14.58 -16.22 15.47
CA ARG A 29 -14.96 -14.90 15.99
C ARG A 29 -14.17 -13.80 15.28
N ILE A 30 -14.88 -12.89 14.65
CA ILE A 30 -14.31 -11.73 13.98
C ILE A 30 -15.09 -10.51 14.43
N PHE A 31 -14.37 -9.48 14.88
CA PHE A 31 -14.90 -8.14 14.98
C PHE A 31 -14.80 -7.51 13.60
N ALA A 32 -15.92 -7.03 13.05
CA ALA A 32 -15.98 -6.41 11.74
C ALA A 32 -16.92 -5.20 11.81
N GLU A 33 -16.35 -3.99 11.82
CA GLU A 33 -17.15 -2.77 11.89
C GLU A 33 -16.71 -1.74 10.85
N PRO A 34 -17.68 -0.98 10.31
CA PRO A 34 -17.38 0.23 9.56
C PRO A 34 -16.87 1.35 10.48
N GLU A 35 -16.10 2.28 9.91
CA GLU A 35 -15.80 3.59 10.52
C GLU A 35 -15.04 3.56 11.87
N VAL A 36 -14.09 2.65 12.03
CA VAL A 36 -13.27 2.59 13.26
C VAL A 36 -12.15 3.63 13.23
N ARG A 37 -11.98 4.37 14.33
CA ARG A 37 -10.99 5.44 14.45
C ARG A 37 -9.71 4.99 15.15
N THR A 38 -8.60 5.61 14.78
CA THR A 38 -7.36 5.54 15.57
C THR A 38 -7.46 6.39 16.84
N LYS A 39 -6.61 6.11 17.83
CA LYS A 39 -6.51 6.91 19.06
C LYS A 39 -6.10 8.35 18.75
N LYS A 40 -6.39 9.28 19.67
CA LYS A 40 -6.08 10.71 19.51
C LYS A 40 -4.59 10.99 19.28
N GLU A 41 -3.74 10.26 20.00
CA GLU A 41 -2.28 10.30 19.87
C GLU A 41 -1.77 9.92 18.46
N HIS A 42 -2.58 9.19 17.69
CA HIS A 42 -2.30 8.78 16.32
C HIS A 42 -3.13 9.55 15.28
N GLY A 43 -3.62 10.74 15.65
CA GLY A 43 -4.27 11.67 14.72
C GLY A 43 -5.76 11.44 14.47
N SER A 44 -6.42 10.54 15.22
CA SER A 44 -7.88 10.29 15.14
C SER A 44 -8.41 10.01 13.73
N LYS A 45 -7.63 9.31 12.91
CA LYS A 45 -7.99 8.99 11.53
C LYS A 45 -9.07 7.92 11.50
N ARG A 46 -9.99 7.99 10.55
CA ARG A 46 -11.13 7.08 10.42
C ARG A 46 -10.91 6.13 9.24
N ALA A 47 -10.73 4.84 9.51
CA ALA A 47 -10.72 3.83 8.47
C ALA A 47 -12.16 3.52 8.05
N ASP A 48 -12.39 3.26 6.76
CA ASP A 48 -13.72 2.89 6.27
C ASP A 48 -14.13 1.51 6.82
N GLY A 49 -13.22 0.56 6.97
CA GLY A 49 -13.52 -0.70 7.63
C GLY A 49 -12.35 -1.21 8.47
N LEU A 50 -12.69 -1.89 9.56
CA LEU A 50 -11.73 -2.62 10.38
C LEU A 50 -12.27 -4.01 10.66
N LEU A 51 -11.43 -5.02 10.38
CA LEU A 51 -11.64 -6.36 10.87
C LEU A 51 -10.53 -6.72 11.84
N ALA A 52 -10.87 -7.35 12.95
CA ALA A 52 -9.91 -7.86 13.89
C ALA A 52 -10.35 -9.23 14.39
N PHE A 53 -9.41 -10.14 14.57
CA PHE A 53 -9.68 -11.46 15.12
C PHE A 53 -8.44 -12.06 15.75
N ARG A 54 -8.62 -13.06 16.62
CA ARG A 54 -7.49 -13.84 17.10
C ARG A 54 -7.16 -14.92 16.09
N HIS A 55 -6.00 -14.83 15.44
CA HIS A 55 -5.50 -15.87 14.56
C HIS A 55 -5.18 -17.14 15.35
N TRP A 56 -5.38 -18.31 14.74
CA TRP A 56 -5.15 -19.59 15.40
C TRP A 56 -3.69 -19.83 15.81
N LEU A 57 -2.71 -19.28 15.05
CA LEU A 57 -1.27 -19.33 15.36
C LEU A 57 -0.64 -18.03 15.88
N TRP A 58 -1.17 -16.88 15.49
CA TRP A 58 -0.35 -15.67 15.29
C TRP A 58 -0.78 -14.48 16.16
N GLY A 59 -1.59 -14.72 17.19
CA GLY A 59 -2.06 -13.64 18.06
C GLY A 59 -3.22 -12.85 17.45
N VAL A 60 -3.28 -11.54 17.70
CA VAL A 60 -4.32 -10.65 17.17
C VAL A 60 -3.96 -10.27 15.74
N TYR A 61 -4.91 -10.40 14.83
CA TYR A 61 -4.80 -10.09 13.41
C TYR A 61 -5.75 -8.96 13.07
N VAL A 62 -5.24 -7.91 12.44
CA VAL A 62 -5.95 -6.67 12.13
C VAL A 62 -5.91 -6.43 10.63
N ILE A 63 -7.06 -6.12 10.06
CA ILE A 63 -7.24 -5.84 8.64
C ILE A 63 -7.92 -4.48 8.53
N SER A 64 -7.29 -3.55 7.81
CA SER A 64 -7.90 -2.26 7.49
C SER A 64 -8.41 -2.23 6.06
N LEU A 65 -9.52 -1.55 5.86
CA LEU A 65 -10.20 -1.38 4.58
C LEU A 65 -10.44 0.09 4.31
N GLU A 66 -10.14 0.52 3.09
CA GLU A 66 -10.54 1.81 2.53
C GLU A 66 -11.49 1.54 1.34
N ALA A 67 -12.64 2.21 1.30
CA ALA A 67 -13.63 2.07 0.25
C ALA A 67 -13.72 3.36 -0.57
N LYS A 68 -13.91 3.23 -1.88
CA LYS A 68 -14.02 4.37 -2.79
C LYS A 68 -15.12 4.17 -3.82
N SER A 69 -15.91 5.21 -3.99
CA SER A 69 -17.00 5.29 -4.96
C SER A 69 -16.66 6.25 -6.12
N HIS A 70 -17.52 6.30 -7.14
CA HIS A 70 -17.35 7.16 -8.33
C HIS A 70 -17.13 8.65 -8.01
N LYS A 71 -17.52 9.14 -6.83
CA LYS A 71 -17.27 10.55 -6.44
C LYS A 71 -15.79 10.84 -6.14
N THR A 72 -14.95 9.82 -5.97
CA THR A 72 -13.55 9.95 -5.53
C THR A 72 -12.51 9.65 -6.61
N LEU A 73 -12.92 9.59 -7.89
CA LEU A 73 -12.05 9.35 -9.05
C LEU A 73 -10.79 10.25 -9.14
N PRO A 74 -10.82 11.54 -8.75
CA PRO A 74 -9.62 12.38 -8.80
C PRO A 74 -8.48 11.88 -7.88
N ALA A 75 -8.80 11.09 -6.85
CA ALA A 75 -7.82 10.52 -5.92
C ALA A 75 -7.06 9.30 -6.50
N ILE A 76 -7.48 8.80 -7.67
CA ILE A 76 -6.92 7.60 -8.32
C ILE A 76 -5.82 7.95 -9.34
N ASN A 77 -5.53 9.23 -9.55
CA ASN A 77 -4.43 9.63 -10.43
C ASN A 77 -3.08 9.37 -9.75
N PRO A 78 -2.21 8.51 -10.32
CA PRO A 78 -0.88 8.25 -9.77
C PRO A 78 -0.05 9.53 -9.79
N LYS A 79 0.60 9.83 -8.67
CA LYS A 79 1.52 10.96 -8.55
C LYS A 79 2.93 10.43 -8.37
N LEU A 80 3.91 11.12 -8.96
CA LEU A 80 5.32 10.82 -8.71
C LEU A 80 5.63 11.17 -7.26
N ASP A 81 6.09 10.18 -6.50
CA ASP A 81 6.69 10.39 -5.20
C ASP A 81 8.13 10.86 -5.42
N LYS A 82 8.34 12.18 -5.27
CA LYS A 82 9.63 12.82 -5.52
C LYS A 82 10.72 12.29 -4.57
N GLN A 83 10.37 11.94 -3.34
CA GLN A 83 11.34 11.46 -2.35
C GLN A 83 11.75 10.03 -2.69
N LEU A 84 10.79 9.15 -2.96
CA LEU A 84 11.06 7.78 -3.39
C LEU A 84 11.85 7.76 -4.70
N PHE A 85 11.47 8.60 -5.67
CA PHE A 85 12.18 8.73 -6.94
C PHE A 85 13.63 9.18 -6.74
N ALA A 86 13.86 10.26 -5.97
CA ALA A 86 15.21 10.76 -5.69
C ALA A 86 16.06 9.68 -5.00
N PHE A 87 15.49 8.97 -4.04
CA PHE A 87 16.19 7.91 -3.33
C PHE A 87 16.55 6.72 -4.24
N ASN A 88 15.64 6.33 -5.14
CA ASN A 88 15.92 5.29 -6.13
C ASN A 88 16.98 5.73 -7.15
N VAL A 89 16.98 7.00 -7.57
CA VAL A 89 18.01 7.58 -8.45
C VAL A 89 19.39 7.55 -7.77
N ILE A 90 19.47 7.96 -6.50
CA ILE A 90 20.71 7.91 -5.72
C ILE A 90 21.19 6.47 -5.57
N ARG A 91 20.31 5.54 -5.19
CA ARG A 91 20.65 4.11 -5.06
C ARG A 91 21.15 3.52 -6.38
N ALA A 92 20.49 3.82 -7.49
CA ALA A 92 20.89 3.35 -8.81
C ALA A 92 22.25 3.91 -9.22
N GLY A 93 22.46 5.22 -9.06
CA GLY A 93 23.76 5.86 -9.32
C GLY A 93 24.89 5.23 -8.50
N LEU A 94 24.64 4.97 -7.21
CA LEU A 94 25.61 4.35 -6.31
C LEU A 94 25.91 2.91 -6.73
N LEU A 95 24.88 2.12 -7.04
CA LEU A 95 25.02 0.73 -7.47
C LEU A 95 25.75 0.63 -8.82
N ILE A 96 25.42 1.49 -9.78
CA ILE A 96 26.13 1.57 -11.08
C ILE A 96 27.60 1.95 -10.86
N SER A 97 27.87 2.93 -10.01
CA SER A 97 29.24 3.34 -9.69
C SER A 97 30.03 2.18 -9.08
N ILE A 98 29.47 1.44 -8.11
CA ILE A 98 30.11 0.24 -7.56
C ILE A 98 30.33 -0.84 -8.64
N LEU A 99 29.31 -1.19 -9.40
CA LEU A 99 29.37 -2.29 -10.38
C LEU A 99 30.24 -1.98 -11.59
N SER A 100 30.36 -0.70 -11.97
CA SER A 100 31.31 -0.25 -13.00
C SER A 100 32.77 -0.42 -12.59
N GLY A 101 33.01 -0.72 -11.31
CA GLY A 101 34.33 -0.86 -10.74
C GLY A 101 35.05 0.48 -10.55
N THR A 102 34.35 1.62 -10.65
CA THR A 102 35.01 2.92 -10.52
C THR A 102 35.57 3.15 -9.12
N PHE A 103 34.97 2.53 -8.11
CA PHE A 103 35.53 2.49 -6.76
C PHE A 103 36.88 1.77 -6.68
N PHE A 104 37.21 0.85 -7.60
CA PHE A 104 38.55 0.25 -7.65
C PHE A 104 39.60 1.24 -8.19
N PHE A 105 39.21 2.24 -8.98
CA PHE A 105 40.10 3.36 -9.32
C PHE A 105 40.44 4.19 -8.08
N LEU A 106 39.58 4.21 -7.05
CA LEU A 106 39.95 4.87 -5.80
C LEU A 106 41.16 4.21 -5.15
N TYR A 107 41.36 2.90 -5.31
CA TYR A 107 42.44 2.20 -4.59
C TYR A 107 43.77 2.18 -5.36
N LYS A 108 43.76 2.33 -6.69
CA LYS A 108 44.94 2.08 -7.54
C LYS A 108 45.62 3.32 -8.11
N TRP A 109 45.02 4.49 -7.99
CA TRP A 109 45.54 5.72 -8.61
C TRP A 109 46.09 6.67 -7.54
N ASP A 110 47.35 7.09 -7.69
CA ASP A 110 48.01 8.05 -6.79
C ASP A 110 47.58 9.51 -7.01
N ASP A 111 46.76 9.78 -8.04
CA ASP A 111 46.20 11.11 -8.28
C ASP A 111 44.83 11.22 -7.60
N GLY A 112 44.85 11.82 -6.41
CA GLY A 112 43.65 12.04 -5.59
C GLY A 112 42.53 12.80 -6.30
N PHE A 113 42.81 13.58 -7.34
CA PHE A 113 41.76 14.30 -8.07
C PHE A 113 40.89 13.33 -8.90
N TRP A 114 41.50 12.49 -9.74
CA TRP A 114 40.78 11.53 -10.58
C TRP A 114 40.12 10.41 -9.77
N GLN A 115 40.71 10.10 -8.61
CA GLN A 115 40.21 9.17 -7.61
C GLN A 115 38.73 9.47 -7.29
N PHE A 116 38.36 10.74 -7.05
CA PHE A 116 36.99 11.12 -6.70
C PHE A 116 36.13 11.57 -7.88
N ILE A 117 36.73 12.17 -8.91
CA ILE A 117 35.99 12.68 -10.06
C ILE A 117 35.35 11.55 -10.88
N VAL A 118 36.08 10.46 -11.14
CA VAL A 118 35.56 9.37 -11.98
C VAL A 118 34.36 8.66 -11.34
N PRO A 119 34.41 8.21 -10.05
CA PRO A 119 33.24 7.64 -9.39
C PRO A 119 32.07 8.62 -9.27
N GLY A 120 32.37 9.91 -9.05
CA GLY A 120 31.37 10.97 -9.00
C GLY A 120 30.64 11.16 -10.33
N LEU A 121 31.38 11.20 -11.45
CA LEU A 121 30.79 11.30 -12.79
C LEU A 121 29.94 10.07 -13.13
N VAL A 122 30.44 8.85 -12.87
CA VAL A 122 29.68 7.64 -13.13
C VAL A 122 28.43 7.54 -12.25
N PHE A 123 28.50 8.00 -11.00
CA PHE A 123 27.33 8.12 -10.13
C PHE A 123 26.28 9.07 -10.73
N LEU A 124 26.69 10.27 -11.16
CA LEU A 124 25.78 11.28 -11.72
C LEU A 124 25.18 10.82 -13.06
N LEU A 125 26.00 10.27 -13.97
CA LEU A 125 25.56 9.78 -15.27
C LEU A 125 24.67 8.54 -15.13
N GLY A 126 25.06 7.58 -14.28
CA GLY A 126 24.27 6.38 -14.01
C GLY A 126 22.92 6.70 -13.35
N GLY A 127 22.93 7.59 -12.35
CA GLY A 127 21.71 8.09 -11.73
C GLY A 127 20.82 8.86 -12.72
N GLY A 128 21.41 9.74 -13.53
CA GLY A 128 20.70 10.50 -14.57
C GLY A 128 20.07 9.61 -15.65
N ALA A 129 20.81 8.61 -16.15
CA ALA A 129 20.30 7.63 -17.09
C ALA A 129 19.14 6.82 -16.48
N TYR A 130 19.29 6.35 -15.24
CA TYR A 130 18.22 5.67 -14.51
C TYR A 130 16.98 6.57 -14.33
N ALA A 131 17.17 7.83 -13.95
CA ALA A 131 16.10 8.79 -13.78
C ALA A 131 15.33 8.99 -15.10
N TRP A 132 16.04 9.16 -16.21
CA TRP A 132 15.44 9.35 -17.53
C TRP A 132 14.64 8.11 -17.98
N LEU A 133 15.22 6.91 -17.85
CA LEU A 133 14.59 5.65 -18.23
C LEU A 133 13.38 5.31 -17.36
N THR A 134 13.44 5.59 -16.06
CA THR A 134 12.43 5.12 -15.09
C THR A 134 11.43 6.18 -14.64
N ARG A 135 11.51 7.44 -15.09
CA ARG A 135 10.63 8.54 -14.64
C ARG A 135 9.13 8.23 -14.64
N ASN A 136 8.67 7.39 -15.56
CA ASN A 136 7.26 7.02 -15.72
C ASN A 136 6.91 5.66 -15.10
N HIS A 137 7.87 4.98 -14.49
CA HIS A 137 7.69 3.66 -13.92
C HIS A 137 6.78 3.72 -12.67
N PHE A 138 5.91 2.72 -12.51
CA PHE A 138 4.95 2.66 -11.41
C PHE A 138 5.62 2.58 -10.02
N GLY A 139 6.84 2.04 -9.96
CA GLY A 139 7.60 1.92 -8.71
C GLY A 139 8.01 3.25 -8.06
N HIS A 140 7.88 4.37 -8.78
CA HIS A 140 8.11 5.72 -8.24
C HIS A 140 6.81 6.50 -8.03
N ARG A 141 5.66 5.86 -8.28
CA ARG A 141 4.35 6.51 -8.23
C ARG A 141 3.56 6.00 -7.03
N THR A 142 2.96 6.93 -6.31
CA THR A 142 2.03 6.66 -5.22
C THR A 142 0.63 7.10 -5.62
N LEU A 143 -0.35 6.56 -4.91
CA LEU A 143 -1.73 6.99 -5.00
C LEU A 143 -2.12 7.60 -3.67
N ARG A 144 -2.86 8.71 -3.70
CA ARG A 144 -3.39 9.33 -2.46
C ARG A 144 -4.18 8.33 -1.61
N VAL A 145 -4.90 7.43 -2.28
CA VAL A 145 -5.68 6.39 -1.59
C VAL A 145 -4.80 5.35 -0.89
N ILE A 146 -3.60 5.10 -1.42
CA ILE A 146 -2.61 4.21 -0.79
C ILE A 146 -1.93 4.92 0.37
N GLU A 147 -1.62 6.20 0.23
CA GLU A 147 -1.12 7.02 1.34
C GLU A 147 -2.15 7.09 2.48
N GLN A 148 -3.46 7.16 2.16
CA GLN A 148 -4.54 7.10 3.15
C GLN A 148 -4.57 5.76 3.87
N ILE A 149 -4.59 4.63 3.15
CA ILE A 149 -4.68 3.32 3.79
C ILE A 149 -3.43 2.97 4.61
N GLN A 150 -2.27 3.50 4.24
CA GLN A 150 -1.03 3.34 5.00
C GLN A 150 -1.07 4.02 6.37
N GLN A 151 -1.97 4.98 6.60
CA GLN A 151 -2.15 5.62 7.91
C GLN A 151 -2.88 4.73 8.91
N TYR A 152 -3.43 3.59 8.49
CA TYR A 152 -4.14 2.64 9.35
C TYR A 152 -3.25 1.42 9.59
N PRO A 153 -2.62 1.31 10.78
CA PRO A 153 -1.75 0.18 11.09
C PRO A 153 -2.55 -1.13 11.10
N ALA A 154 -2.14 -2.09 10.26
CA ALA A 154 -2.82 -3.37 10.10
C ALA A 154 -1.87 -4.41 9.47
N ASP A 155 -2.13 -5.68 9.78
CA ASP A 155 -1.46 -6.85 9.22
C ASP A 155 -1.72 -6.98 7.72
N GLU A 156 -2.95 -6.67 7.31
CA GLU A 156 -3.32 -6.58 5.90
C GLU A 156 -4.13 -5.32 5.62
N ARG A 157 -3.90 -4.76 4.44
CA ARG A 157 -4.55 -3.54 3.97
C ARG A 157 -5.31 -3.83 2.68
N TRP A 158 -6.56 -3.41 2.63
CA TRP A 158 -7.47 -3.66 1.51
C TRP A 158 -8.09 -2.38 0.98
N LEU A 159 -8.15 -2.27 -0.33
CA LEU A 159 -8.78 -1.18 -1.04
C LEU A 159 -9.97 -1.74 -1.84
N ALA A 160 -11.14 -1.16 -1.66
CA ALA A 160 -12.36 -1.56 -2.36
C ALA A 160 -12.88 -0.42 -3.24
N PHE A 161 -13.15 -0.73 -4.51
CA PHE A 161 -13.78 0.18 -5.45
C PHE A 161 -15.14 -0.34 -5.86
N SER A 162 -16.08 0.56 -6.14
CA SER A 162 -17.25 0.19 -6.92
C SER A 162 -16.85 -0.16 -8.36
N LYS A 163 -17.61 -1.08 -8.97
CA LYS A 163 -17.40 -1.53 -10.35
C LYS A 163 -17.42 -0.35 -11.33
N ASP A 164 -18.38 0.56 -11.17
CA ASP A 164 -18.51 1.77 -11.98
C ASP A 164 -17.32 2.71 -11.79
N ALA A 165 -16.78 2.86 -10.58
CA ALA A 165 -15.59 3.68 -10.36
C ALA A 165 -14.36 3.07 -11.04
N TYR A 166 -14.13 1.77 -10.87
CA TYR A 166 -12.98 1.08 -11.44
C TYR A 166 -12.98 1.11 -12.98
N TYR A 167 -14.11 0.78 -13.61
CA TYR A 167 -14.22 0.72 -15.06
C TYR A 167 -14.39 2.09 -15.73
N SER A 168 -14.62 3.17 -14.97
CA SER A 168 -14.54 4.53 -15.50
C SER A 168 -13.10 4.98 -15.78
N LEU A 169 -12.10 4.26 -15.24
CA LEU A 169 -10.69 4.53 -15.50
C LEU A 169 -10.26 3.92 -16.83
N ASP A 170 -9.34 4.59 -17.51
CA ASP A 170 -8.69 4.03 -18.69
C ASP A 170 -7.97 2.72 -18.34
N ILE A 171 -7.86 1.81 -19.31
CA ILE A 171 -7.24 0.49 -19.12
C ILE A 171 -5.81 0.61 -18.58
N GLU A 172 -5.05 1.62 -19.01
CA GLU A 172 -3.71 1.86 -18.50
C GLU A 172 -3.71 2.23 -17.01
N LYS A 173 -4.64 3.08 -16.57
CA LYS A 173 -4.78 3.48 -15.16
C LYS A 173 -5.23 2.32 -14.29
N GLN A 174 -6.11 1.45 -14.79
CA GLN A 174 -6.50 0.21 -14.12
C GLN A 174 -5.27 -0.68 -13.87
N ARG A 175 -4.44 -0.91 -14.90
CA ARG A 175 -3.20 -1.69 -14.79
C ARG A 175 -2.18 -1.05 -13.85
N GLN A 176 -2.05 0.28 -13.87
CA GLN A 176 -1.19 1.02 -12.96
C GLN A 176 -1.68 0.88 -11.51
N LEU A 177 -2.99 1.05 -11.25
CA LEU A 177 -3.59 0.85 -9.94
C LEU A 177 -3.33 -0.55 -9.40
N GLU A 178 -3.59 -1.59 -10.20
CA GLU A 178 -3.29 -2.97 -9.82
C GLU A 178 -1.81 -3.18 -9.49
N SER A 179 -0.90 -2.64 -10.31
CA SER A 179 0.55 -2.78 -10.13
C SER A 179 1.05 -2.06 -8.89
N ILE A 180 0.56 -0.85 -8.64
CA ILE A 180 0.91 -0.07 -7.44
C ILE A 180 0.36 -0.77 -6.19
N CYS A 181 -0.89 -1.25 -6.19
CA CYS A 181 -1.46 -2.03 -5.08
C CYS A 181 -0.61 -3.28 -4.79
N ARG A 182 -0.22 -4.05 -5.81
CA ARG A 182 0.67 -5.23 -5.64
C ARG A 182 2.04 -4.84 -5.09
N HIS A 183 2.62 -3.76 -5.57
CA HIS A 183 3.93 -3.27 -5.11
C HIS A 183 3.90 -2.89 -3.62
N HIS A 184 2.85 -2.20 -3.18
CA HIS A 184 2.67 -1.84 -1.77
C HIS A 184 2.09 -2.97 -0.90
N GLY A 185 1.73 -4.12 -1.49
CA GLY A 185 1.12 -5.23 -0.76
C GLY A 185 -0.33 -4.97 -0.31
N VAL A 186 -1.02 -4.02 -0.95
CA VAL A 186 -2.42 -3.69 -0.68
C VAL A 186 -3.33 -4.58 -1.54
N GLY A 187 -4.31 -5.23 -0.92
CA GLY A 187 -5.31 -6.01 -1.63
C GLY A 187 -6.31 -5.11 -2.36
N LEU A 188 -6.81 -5.56 -3.51
CA LEU A 188 -7.73 -4.78 -4.35
C LEU A 188 -9.01 -5.57 -4.62
N LEU A 189 -10.14 -4.97 -4.23
CA LEU A 189 -11.49 -5.49 -4.43
C LEU A 189 -12.29 -4.57 -5.36
N VAL A 190 -13.08 -5.18 -6.24
CA VAL A 190 -14.07 -4.48 -7.06
C VAL A 190 -15.46 -5.03 -6.73
N VAL A 191 -16.32 -4.14 -6.25
CA VAL A 191 -17.67 -4.45 -5.78
C VAL A 191 -18.69 -4.06 -6.84
N SER A 192 -19.48 -5.03 -7.28
CA SER A 192 -20.56 -4.85 -8.24
C SER A 192 -21.88 -4.52 -7.54
N SER A 193 -22.81 -3.90 -8.27
CA SER A 193 -24.11 -3.47 -7.74
C SER A 193 -25.01 -4.63 -7.31
N ASP A 194 -24.75 -5.84 -7.83
CA ASP A 194 -25.41 -7.09 -7.47
C ASP A 194 -24.76 -7.78 -6.24
N GLY A 195 -23.85 -7.10 -5.53
CA GLY A 195 -23.18 -7.64 -4.35
C GLY A 195 -22.00 -8.56 -4.64
N LYS A 196 -21.68 -8.83 -5.90
CA LYS A 196 -20.52 -9.65 -6.27
C LYS A 196 -19.23 -8.87 -6.04
N VAL A 197 -18.21 -9.56 -5.51
CA VAL A 197 -16.88 -9.00 -5.27
C VAL A 197 -15.84 -9.73 -6.09
N ALA A 198 -15.12 -9.00 -6.94
CA ALA A 198 -13.97 -9.49 -7.67
C ALA A 198 -12.68 -9.06 -6.97
N ARG A 199 -11.77 -10.01 -6.71
CA ARG A 199 -10.45 -9.73 -6.12
C ARG A 199 -9.41 -9.64 -7.24
N LEU A 200 -8.87 -8.44 -7.46
CA LEU A 200 -7.88 -8.17 -8.52
C LEU A 200 -6.42 -8.25 -8.01
N ALA A 201 -6.22 -7.97 -6.72
CA ALA A 201 -4.93 -8.13 -6.05
C ALA A 201 -5.13 -8.73 -4.64
N LYS A 202 -4.17 -9.57 -4.22
CA LYS A 202 -4.14 -10.14 -2.88
C LYS A 202 -3.32 -9.22 -1.96
N ALA A 203 -3.83 -8.95 -0.76
CA ALA A 203 -3.05 -8.26 0.25
C ALA A 203 -1.85 -9.11 0.69
N ARG A 204 -0.70 -8.46 0.88
CA ARG A 204 0.47 -9.08 1.49
C ARG A 204 0.38 -8.86 3.00
N PHE A 205 0.49 -9.96 3.72
CA PHE A 205 0.54 -9.93 5.17
C PHE A 205 1.87 -9.30 5.64
N HIS A 206 1.76 -8.34 6.55
CA HIS A 206 2.88 -7.63 7.15
C HIS A 206 3.05 -8.10 8.59
N TRP A 207 3.98 -9.05 8.80
CA TRP A 207 4.31 -9.53 10.14
C TRP A 207 5.12 -8.47 10.89
N ASP A 208 4.71 -8.16 12.11
CA ASP A 208 5.50 -7.38 13.04
C ASP A 208 5.51 -8.08 14.42
N TRP A 209 6.68 -8.63 14.80
CA TRP A 209 6.85 -9.42 16.03
C TRP A 209 6.45 -8.66 17.30
N TRP A 210 6.47 -7.32 17.26
CA TRP A 210 6.34 -6.47 18.44
C TRP A 210 5.11 -5.55 18.40
N HIS A 211 4.36 -5.55 17.29
CA HIS A 211 3.26 -4.60 17.09
C HIS A 211 1.92 -5.32 17.00
N ASP A 212 1.23 -5.34 18.14
CA ASP A 212 -0.22 -5.52 18.13
C ASP A 212 -0.86 -4.26 17.53
N TYR A 213 -1.26 -4.33 16.27
CA TYR A 213 -1.85 -3.20 15.55
C TYR A 213 -3.16 -2.71 16.18
N LEU A 214 -3.82 -3.52 17.00
CA LEU A 214 -5.08 -3.13 17.64
C LEU A 214 -4.88 -1.98 18.64
N ARG A 215 -3.68 -1.85 19.20
CA ARG A 215 -3.32 -0.78 20.14
C ARG A 215 -3.44 0.63 19.55
N PHE A 216 -3.44 0.77 18.23
CA PHE A 216 -3.56 2.06 17.56
C PHE A 216 -5.01 2.54 17.45
N TYR A 217 -5.99 1.68 17.74
CA TYR A 217 -7.42 1.94 17.55
C TYR A 217 -8.11 2.35 18.85
N SER A 218 -9.07 3.29 18.74
CA SER A 218 -9.79 3.83 19.91
C SER A 218 -10.66 2.77 20.60
N LYS A 219 -11.19 1.81 19.81
CA LYS A 219 -12.05 0.71 20.28
C LYS A 219 -11.26 -0.52 20.75
N GLU A 220 -9.97 -0.41 21.04
CA GLU A 220 -9.11 -1.55 21.38
C GLU A 220 -9.75 -2.51 22.41
N LYS A 221 -10.24 -1.98 23.55
CA LYS A 221 -10.81 -2.82 24.62
C LYS A 221 -12.08 -3.55 24.19
N GLU A 222 -12.96 -2.87 23.45
CA GLU A 222 -14.20 -3.44 22.92
C GLU A 222 -13.89 -4.56 21.92
N ILE A 223 -12.93 -4.32 21.02
CA ILE A 223 -12.53 -5.29 20.00
C ILE A 223 -11.92 -6.53 20.66
N ARG A 224 -11.05 -6.36 21.67
CA ARG A 224 -10.46 -7.50 22.40
C ARG A 224 -11.50 -8.35 23.12
N ALA A 225 -12.60 -7.76 23.60
CA ALA A 225 -13.68 -8.49 24.24
C ALA A 225 -14.53 -9.29 23.23
N ALA A 226 -14.58 -8.85 21.97
CA ALA A 226 -15.38 -9.46 20.91
C ALA A 226 -14.69 -10.65 20.20
N ILE A 227 -13.35 -10.76 20.25
CA ILE A 227 -12.55 -11.71 19.45
C ILE A 227 -12.02 -12.94 20.21
#